data_AF-A0A534VIT8-F1
#
_entry.id   AF-A0A534VIT8-F1
#
_cell.length_a   1.000
_cell.length_b   1.000
_cell.length_c   1.000
_cell.angle_alpha   90.00
_cell.angle_beta   90.00
_cell.angle_gamma   90.00
#
_symmetry.space_group_name_H-M   'P 1'
#
loop_
_entity.id
_entity.type
_entity.pdbx_description
1 polymer ?
#
loop_
_entity_poly.entity_id
_entity_poly.type
_entity_poly.pdbx_seq_one_letter_code
_entity_poly.pdbx_strand_id
1 'polypeptide(L)'
;MLSDAELHTLRAVAEALIPPGGRFPLGAGDVGTAERVERYLAGMAPETQRQVRLLLRAWEAAPLASRHFRRFSRLAPAARDEWVERCLASRLPWRRVPLLLLKTLCLSAFCADPRVEQALGYGHGCLDARAPGSGPRLTPLQYPEVRGDVEEVADACVVGSGAGGAVAAYELACAGLRVVVLEEGAYFTQADFTGPPMERVQRFYRNGGATVALGRPTIPVPLGKCVGGTTVVNSGTCFRTPARVLGAWASEH
;
A
#
# COMPACT_ATOMS: atom_id res chain seq x y z
N MET A 1 17.34 -8.51 -1.82
CA MET A 1 18.12 -7.70 -0.86
C MET A 1 18.78 -6.55 -1.58
N LEU A 2 18.90 -5.40 -0.92
CA LEU A 2 19.64 -4.24 -1.41
C LEU A 2 21.14 -4.50 -1.29
N SER A 3 21.96 -3.83 -2.11
CA SER A 3 23.40 -3.80 -1.84
C SER A 3 23.72 -2.89 -0.65
N ASP A 4 24.89 -3.06 -0.03
CA ASP A 4 25.34 -2.19 1.08
C ASP A 4 25.32 -0.70 0.70
N ALA A 5 25.66 -0.37 -0.55
CA ALA A 5 25.60 1.00 -1.05
C ALA A 5 24.16 1.52 -1.20
N GLU A 6 23.23 0.67 -1.65
CA GLU A 6 21.81 1.00 -1.76
C GLU A 6 21.19 1.20 -0.36
N LEU A 7 21.52 0.32 0.60
CA LEU A 7 21.08 0.43 1.99
C LEU A 7 21.66 1.67 2.69
N HIS A 8 22.94 1.98 2.46
CA HIS A 8 23.56 3.20 3.00
C HIS A 8 22.90 4.48 2.46
N THR A 9 22.58 4.50 1.16
CA THR A 9 21.80 5.60 0.56
C THR A 9 20.44 5.73 1.21
N LEU A 10 19.73 4.60 1.40
CA LEU A 10 18.41 4.57 2.01
C LEU A 10 18.43 5.05 3.47
N ARG A 11 19.44 4.69 4.26
CA ARG A 11 19.66 5.23 5.63
C ARG A 11 19.80 6.75 5.60
N ALA A 12 20.69 7.27 4.74
CA ALA A 12 20.91 8.71 4.62
C ALA A 12 19.63 9.47 4.19
N VAL A 13 18.79 8.85 3.35
CA VAL A 13 17.50 9.42 2.93
C VAL A 13 16.50 9.41 4.09
N ALA A 14 16.37 8.29 4.79
CA ALA A 14 15.45 8.15 5.91
C ALA A 14 15.78 9.14 7.04
N GLU A 15 17.05 9.29 7.38
CA GLU A 15 17.54 10.25 8.38
C GLU A 15 17.27 11.71 7.98
N ALA A 16 17.48 12.08 6.71
CA ALA A 16 17.19 13.42 6.22
C ALA A 16 15.67 13.73 6.20
N LEU A 17 14.83 12.71 6.03
CA LEU A 17 13.38 12.86 6.02
C LEU A 17 12.75 12.87 7.42
N ILE A 18 13.35 12.13 8.35
CA ILE A 18 12.84 11.89 9.70
C ILE A 18 14.01 12.05 10.69
N PRO A 19 14.52 13.28 10.86
CA PRO A 19 15.64 13.53 11.77
C PRO A 19 15.22 13.34 13.23
N PRO A 20 16.15 12.95 14.13
CA PRO A 20 15.88 12.89 15.56
C PRO A 20 15.78 14.29 16.18
N GLY A 21 15.24 14.38 17.40
CA GLY A 21 15.29 15.61 18.22
C GLY A 21 14.27 16.71 17.84
N GLY A 22 13.28 16.38 17.02
CA GLY A 22 12.16 17.28 16.71
C GLY A 22 11.04 17.26 17.76
N ARG A 23 9.83 17.69 17.37
CA ARG A 23 8.61 17.58 18.21
C ARG A 23 8.19 16.12 18.49
N PHE A 24 8.73 15.18 17.72
CA PHE A 24 8.54 13.75 17.90
C PHE A 24 9.86 13.13 18.39
N PRO A 25 9.85 12.24 19.40
CA PRO A 25 11.07 11.85 20.11
C PRO A 25 11.98 10.89 19.32
N LEU A 26 11.46 10.20 18.30
CA LEU A 26 12.21 9.21 17.52
C LEU A 26 12.51 9.74 16.11
N GLY A 27 13.72 9.48 15.63
CA GLY A 27 14.13 9.64 14.23
C GLY A 27 14.21 8.30 13.49
N ALA A 28 14.41 8.35 12.17
CA ALA A 28 14.48 7.15 11.34
C ALA A 28 15.58 6.16 11.76
N GLY A 29 16.72 6.68 12.25
CA GLY A 29 17.85 5.89 12.73
C GLY A 29 17.55 5.12 14.01
N ASP A 30 16.82 5.72 14.95
CA ASP A 30 16.47 5.10 16.24
C ASP A 30 15.66 3.81 16.06
N VAL A 31 14.91 3.74 14.96
CA VAL A 31 14.01 2.62 14.69
C VAL A 31 14.43 1.71 13.53
N GLY A 32 15.60 1.93 12.93
CA GLY A 32 16.10 1.10 11.83
C GLY A 32 15.16 1.15 10.61
N THR A 33 14.76 2.36 10.21
CA THR A 33 13.75 2.55 9.15
C THR A 33 14.21 1.96 7.81
N ALA A 34 15.49 2.10 7.47
CA ALA A 34 16.03 1.63 6.19
C ALA A 34 16.00 0.10 6.07
N GLU A 35 16.37 -0.61 7.14
CA GLU A 35 16.35 -2.07 7.23
C GLU A 35 14.91 -2.60 7.15
N ARG A 36 13.96 -1.87 7.74
CA ARG A 36 12.55 -2.21 7.63
C ARG A 36 12.02 -2.00 6.22
N VAL A 37 12.38 -0.91 5.55
CA VAL A 37 12.08 -0.73 4.12
C VAL A 37 12.69 -1.85 3.29
N GLU A 38 13.94 -2.26 3.54
CA GLU A 38 14.55 -3.40 2.83
C GLU A 38 13.75 -4.70 3.02
N ARG A 39 13.36 -5.02 4.26
CA ARG A 39 12.51 -6.20 4.54
C ARG A 39 11.18 -6.13 3.79
N TYR A 40 10.57 -4.96 3.70
CA TYR A 40 9.34 -4.79 2.92
C TYR A 40 9.55 -4.97 1.43
N LEU A 41 10.65 -4.44 0.88
CA LEU A 41 11.00 -4.63 -0.52
C LEU A 41 11.22 -6.11 -0.85
N ALA A 42 11.75 -6.91 0.08
CA ALA A 42 11.93 -8.35 -0.14
C ALA A 42 10.61 -9.11 -0.40
N GLY A 43 9.49 -8.62 0.12
CA GLY A 43 8.14 -9.17 -0.12
C GLY A 43 7.43 -8.62 -1.36
N MET A 44 8.02 -7.67 -2.08
CA MET A 44 7.41 -7.07 -3.28
C MET A 44 7.77 -7.84 -4.56
N ALA A 45 6.99 -7.63 -5.62
CA ALA A 45 7.26 -8.21 -6.94
C ALA A 45 8.67 -7.85 -7.46
N PRO A 46 9.38 -8.76 -8.17
CA PRO A 46 10.74 -8.52 -8.65
C PRO A 46 10.92 -7.24 -9.46
N GLU A 47 9.91 -6.87 -10.26
CA GLU A 47 9.88 -5.64 -11.06
C GLU A 47 9.91 -4.39 -10.16
N THR A 48 9.13 -4.41 -9.08
CA THR A 48 9.07 -3.32 -8.10
C THR A 48 10.40 -3.20 -7.35
N GLN A 49 10.99 -4.33 -6.96
CA GLN A 49 12.32 -4.34 -6.34
C GLN A 49 13.36 -3.70 -7.27
N ARG A 50 13.37 -4.06 -8.56
CA ARG A 50 14.28 -3.47 -9.56
C ARG A 50 14.08 -1.97 -9.71
N GLN A 51 12.84 -1.50 -9.76
CA GLN A 51 12.50 -0.08 -9.88
C GLN A 51 13.00 0.72 -8.68
N VAL A 52 12.81 0.23 -7.45
CA VAL A 52 13.28 0.91 -6.24
C VAL A 52 14.80 0.97 -6.18
N ARG A 53 15.50 -0.09 -6.61
CA ARG A 53 16.97 -0.08 -6.69
C ARG A 53 17.49 0.95 -7.68
N LEU A 54 16.86 1.06 -8.86
CA LEU A 54 17.19 2.10 -9.85
C LEU A 54 16.93 3.51 -9.30
N LEU A 55 15.82 3.70 -8.60
CA LEU A 55 15.48 4.94 -7.91
C LEU A 55 16.55 5.33 -6.89
N LEU A 56 16.98 4.41 -6.02
CA LEU A 56 18.03 4.65 -5.02
C LEU A 56 19.36 5.04 -5.68
N ARG A 57 19.78 4.33 -6.73
CA ARG A 57 21.01 4.65 -7.47
C ARG A 57 20.94 6.02 -8.15
N ALA A 58 19.80 6.35 -8.76
CA ALA A 58 19.58 7.66 -9.37
C ALA A 58 19.59 8.77 -8.32
N TRP A 59 18.94 8.56 -7.17
CA TRP A 59 18.92 9.50 -6.06
C TRP A 59 20.33 9.75 -5.50
N GLU A 60 21.10 8.69 -5.29
CA GLU A 60 22.47 8.75 -4.79
C GLU A 60 23.39 9.59 -5.69
N ALA A 61 23.21 9.48 -7.02
CA ALA A 61 23.99 10.23 -8.00
C ALA A 61 23.46 11.66 -8.26
N ALA A 62 22.20 11.96 -7.92
CA ALA A 62 21.54 13.20 -8.34
C ALA A 62 22.26 14.51 -7.91
N PRO A 63 22.86 14.62 -6.72
CA PRO A 63 23.57 15.85 -6.34
C PRO A 63 24.89 16.09 -7.09
N LEU A 64 25.43 15.07 -7.80
CA LEU A 64 26.58 15.22 -8.70
C LEU A 64 26.25 16.11 -9.92
N ALA A 65 25.00 16.10 -10.36
CA ALA A 65 24.50 16.97 -11.44
C ALA A 65 24.06 18.36 -10.92
N SER A 66 24.53 18.75 -9.74
CA SER A 66 24.23 20.02 -9.07
C SER A 66 25.49 20.61 -8.46
N ARG A 67 25.34 21.72 -7.73
CA ARG A 67 26.45 22.47 -7.10
C ARG A 67 27.22 21.69 -6.01
N HIS A 68 26.74 20.52 -5.62
CA HIS A 68 27.31 19.77 -4.49
C HIS A 68 28.48 18.85 -4.90
N PHE A 69 28.56 18.41 -6.16
CA PHE A 69 29.63 17.54 -6.71
C PHE A 69 30.01 16.33 -5.83
N ARG A 70 29.07 15.86 -5.01
CA ARG A 70 29.19 14.69 -4.13
C ARG A 70 27.92 13.87 -4.24
N ARG A 71 28.01 12.57 -3.96
CA ARG A 71 26.84 11.70 -3.86
C ARG A 71 26.00 12.09 -2.64
N PHE A 72 24.69 11.81 -2.69
CA PHE A 72 23.75 12.19 -1.64
C PHE A 72 24.18 11.68 -0.25
N SER A 73 24.50 10.39 -0.14
CA SER A 73 24.97 9.79 1.11
C SER A 73 26.26 10.42 1.66
N ARG A 74 27.04 11.11 0.85
CA ARG A 74 28.30 11.77 1.24
C ARG A 74 28.16 13.28 1.50
N LEU A 75 26.97 13.83 1.37
CA LEU A 75 26.70 15.22 1.77
C LEU A 75 26.70 15.34 3.30
N ALA A 76 27.16 16.48 3.80
CA ALA A 76 26.98 16.85 5.20
C ALA A 76 25.47 16.92 5.54
N PRO A 77 25.05 16.67 6.80
CA PRO A 77 23.64 16.63 7.17
C PRO A 77 22.83 17.84 6.68
N ALA A 78 23.29 19.07 6.98
CA ALA A 78 22.62 20.29 6.53
C ALA A 78 22.48 20.40 5.00
N ALA A 79 23.43 19.84 4.24
CA ALA A 79 23.35 19.83 2.78
C ALA A 79 22.39 18.75 2.24
N ARG A 80 22.16 17.67 2.99
CA ARG A 80 21.10 16.69 2.67
C ARG A 80 19.72 17.30 2.89
N ASP A 81 19.55 18.02 3.99
CA ASP A 81 18.28 18.69 4.33
C ASP A 81 17.93 19.73 3.26
N GLU A 82 18.89 20.59 2.91
CA GLU A 82 18.71 21.59 1.86
C GLU A 82 18.38 20.94 0.49
N TRP A 83 19.00 19.79 0.19
CA TRP A 83 18.72 19.04 -1.02
C TRP A 83 17.28 18.51 -1.05
N VAL A 84 16.82 17.91 0.05
CA VAL A 84 15.46 17.39 0.22
C VAL A 84 14.44 18.52 0.06
N GLU A 85 14.64 19.64 0.75
CA GLU A 85 13.76 20.82 0.66
C GLU A 85 13.69 21.37 -0.77
N ARG A 86 14.84 21.49 -1.45
CA ARG A 86 14.90 21.95 -2.84
C ARG A 86 14.16 21.01 -3.79
N CYS A 87 14.24 19.70 -3.58
CA CYS A 87 13.50 18.71 -4.35
C CYS A 87 11.99 18.81 -4.11
N LEU A 88 11.54 19.03 -2.86
CA LEU A 88 10.11 19.23 -2.55
C LEU A 88 9.56 20.50 -3.21
N ALA A 89 10.30 21.60 -3.15
CA ALA A 89 9.90 22.89 -3.73
C ALA A 89 10.00 22.93 -5.27
N SER A 90 10.59 21.92 -5.90
CA SER A 90 10.80 21.90 -7.35
C SER A 90 9.49 21.72 -8.13
N ARG A 91 9.31 22.50 -9.18
CA ARG A 91 8.23 22.30 -10.19
C ARG A 91 8.52 21.14 -11.14
N LEU A 92 9.74 20.61 -11.14
CA LEU A 92 10.21 19.59 -12.07
C LEU A 92 9.87 18.18 -11.52
N PRO A 93 9.00 17.39 -12.18
CA PRO A 93 8.58 16.09 -11.67
C PRO A 93 9.72 15.11 -11.42
N TRP A 94 10.76 15.12 -12.25
CA TRP A 94 11.92 14.23 -12.09
C TRP A 94 12.80 14.56 -10.88
N ARG A 95 12.64 15.73 -10.25
CA ARG A 95 13.26 16.05 -8.96
C ARG A 95 12.34 15.72 -7.78
N ARG A 96 11.04 15.97 -7.94
CA ARG A 96 10.04 15.84 -6.87
C ARG A 96 9.53 14.41 -6.68
N VAL A 97 9.19 13.70 -7.76
CA VAL A 97 8.59 12.35 -7.71
C VAL A 97 9.53 11.33 -7.05
N PRO A 98 10.84 11.26 -7.36
CA PRO A 98 11.76 10.37 -6.67
C PRO A 98 11.74 10.55 -5.15
N LEU A 99 11.74 11.80 -4.69
CA LEU A 99 11.68 12.13 -3.27
C LEU A 99 10.34 11.71 -2.65
N LEU A 100 9.22 11.95 -3.32
CA LEU A 100 7.91 11.56 -2.80
C LEU A 100 7.80 10.03 -2.66
N LEU A 101 8.31 9.26 -3.60
CA LEU A 101 8.33 7.79 -3.52
C LEU A 101 9.19 7.30 -2.35
N LEU A 102 10.41 7.84 -2.22
CA LEU A 102 11.30 7.51 -1.09
C LEU A 102 10.69 7.93 0.25
N LYS A 103 10.04 9.09 0.30
CA LYS A 103 9.34 9.61 1.48
C LYS A 103 8.19 8.71 1.88
N THR A 104 7.37 8.25 0.92
CA THR A 104 6.30 7.29 1.19
C THR A 104 6.88 6.01 1.79
N LEU A 105 7.91 5.41 1.18
CA LEU A 105 8.53 4.19 1.72
C LEU A 105 9.09 4.38 3.14
N CYS A 106 9.81 5.48 3.38
CA CYS A 106 10.41 5.75 4.69
C CYS A 106 9.35 6.02 5.76
N LEU A 107 8.35 6.87 5.50
CA LEU A 107 7.29 7.16 6.46
C LEU A 107 6.42 5.95 6.72
N SER A 108 6.09 5.17 5.69
CA SER A 108 5.38 3.91 5.81
C SER A 108 6.10 2.93 6.74
N ALA A 109 7.42 2.80 6.62
CA ALA A 109 8.20 1.92 7.49
C ALA A 109 8.41 2.48 8.89
N PHE A 110 8.62 3.78 9.01
CA PHE A 110 8.78 4.45 10.30
C PHE A 110 7.50 4.34 11.15
N CYS A 111 6.34 4.70 10.58
CA CYS A 111 5.06 4.68 11.27
C CYS A 111 4.54 3.26 11.57
N ALA A 112 5.16 2.22 11.00
CA ALA A 112 4.83 0.82 11.29
C ALA A 112 5.70 0.22 12.42
N ASP A 113 6.62 0.98 13.02
CA ASP A 113 7.41 0.52 14.16
C ASP A 113 6.60 0.67 15.48
N PRO A 114 6.47 -0.40 16.30
CA PRO A 114 5.72 -0.33 17.56
C PRO A 114 6.21 0.75 18.53
N ARG A 115 7.51 1.12 18.49
CA ARG A 115 8.05 2.21 19.32
C ARG A 115 7.53 3.56 18.86
N VAL A 116 7.33 3.74 17.55
CA VAL A 116 6.71 4.94 16.97
C VAL A 116 5.23 4.98 17.31
N GLU A 117 4.50 3.86 17.20
CA GLU A 117 3.10 3.76 17.62
C GLU A 117 2.93 4.13 19.11
N GLN A 118 3.79 3.60 19.99
CA GLN A 118 3.78 3.91 21.41
C GLN A 118 4.09 5.40 21.68
N ALA A 119 5.10 5.96 21.00
CA ALA A 119 5.45 7.37 21.13
C ALA A 119 4.37 8.33 20.60
N LEU A 120 3.56 7.88 19.63
CA LEU A 120 2.37 8.60 19.14
C LEU A 120 1.19 8.51 20.12
N GLY A 121 1.26 7.63 21.13
CA GLY A 121 0.12 7.35 22.02
C GLY A 121 -0.98 6.53 21.34
N TYR A 122 -0.66 5.79 20.28
CA TYR A 122 -1.62 4.95 19.59
C TYR A 122 -1.96 3.71 20.43
N GLY A 123 -3.06 3.79 21.18
CA GLY A 123 -3.59 2.68 21.97
C GLY A 123 -4.65 1.89 21.20
N HIS A 124 -4.62 0.57 21.31
CA HIS A 124 -5.63 -0.32 20.72
C HIS A 124 -6.91 -0.44 21.60
N GLY A 125 -7.06 0.43 22.60
CA GLY A 125 -8.15 0.33 23.60
C GLY A 125 -9.55 0.63 23.07
N CYS A 126 -9.67 1.21 21.86
CA CYS A 126 -10.95 1.39 21.18
C CYS A 126 -11.37 0.18 20.32
N LEU A 127 -10.52 -0.84 20.21
CA LEU A 127 -10.85 -2.06 19.48
C LEU A 127 -11.70 -2.98 20.35
N ASP A 128 -12.73 -3.58 19.74
CA ASP A 128 -13.54 -4.58 20.42
C ASP A 128 -12.68 -5.81 20.73
N ALA A 129 -12.60 -6.17 22.02
CA ALA A 129 -11.85 -7.33 22.49
C ALA A 129 -12.58 -8.66 22.25
N ARG A 130 -13.84 -8.62 21.78
CA ARG A 130 -14.59 -9.84 21.45
C ARG A 130 -13.86 -10.61 20.36
N ALA A 131 -13.78 -11.92 20.57
CA ALA A 131 -13.29 -12.82 19.55
C ALA A 131 -14.15 -12.69 18.28
N PRO A 132 -13.54 -12.85 17.10
CA PRO A 132 -14.26 -12.89 15.85
C PRO A 132 -15.50 -13.78 15.87
N GLY A 133 -16.61 -13.30 15.32
CA GLY A 133 -17.84 -14.09 15.25
C GLY A 133 -17.66 -15.37 14.43
N SER A 134 -18.14 -16.50 14.93
CA SER A 134 -18.08 -17.83 14.30
C SER A 134 -19.17 -18.06 13.24
N GLY A 135 -19.49 -17.03 12.44
CA GLY A 135 -20.50 -17.12 11.38
C GLY A 135 -20.09 -18.06 10.23
N PRO A 136 -21.03 -18.37 9.32
CA PRO A 136 -20.75 -19.18 8.14
C PRO A 136 -19.50 -18.69 7.41
N ARG A 137 -18.63 -19.62 7.02
CA ARG A 137 -17.40 -19.33 6.27
C ARG A 137 -17.55 -19.88 4.87
N LEU A 138 -17.03 -19.13 3.91
CA LEU A 138 -16.82 -19.66 2.56
C LEU A 138 -15.70 -20.70 2.62
N THR A 139 -15.85 -21.76 1.83
CA THR A 139 -14.81 -22.76 1.58
C THR A 139 -14.43 -22.66 0.09
N PRO A 140 -13.73 -21.59 -0.32
CA PRO A 140 -13.40 -21.38 -1.72
C PRO A 140 -12.36 -22.40 -2.18
N LEU A 141 -12.48 -22.86 -3.42
CA LEU A 141 -11.38 -23.51 -4.12
C LEU A 141 -10.29 -22.44 -4.34
N GLN A 142 -9.11 -22.64 -3.76
CA GLN A 142 -8.06 -21.61 -3.76
C GLN A 142 -6.67 -22.21 -3.98
N TYR A 143 -5.72 -21.38 -4.40
CA TYR A 143 -4.30 -21.77 -4.43
C TYR A 143 -3.79 -22.02 -2.98
N PRO A 144 -2.95 -23.05 -2.73
CA PRO A 144 -2.35 -23.99 -3.68
C PRO A 144 -3.14 -25.30 -3.88
N GLU A 145 -4.37 -25.39 -3.38
CA GLU A 145 -5.23 -26.57 -3.52
C GLU A 145 -5.64 -26.77 -4.99
N VAL A 146 -5.87 -25.66 -5.70
CA VAL A 146 -6.03 -25.65 -7.16
C VAL A 146 -4.65 -25.66 -7.82
N ARG A 147 -4.31 -26.76 -8.50
CA ARG A 147 -2.99 -26.98 -9.18
C ARG A 147 -3.08 -27.09 -10.71
N GLY A 148 -4.28 -27.05 -11.26
CA GLY A 148 -4.55 -27.18 -12.69
C GLY A 148 -5.92 -26.60 -13.01
N ASP A 149 -6.45 -26.95 -14.18
CA ASP A 149 -7.75 -26.47 -14.63
C ASP A 149 -8.87 -27.03 -13.73
N VAL A 150 -9.83 -26.17 -13.42
CA VAL A 150 -11.04 -26.51 -12.66
C VAL A 150 -12.23 -26.22 -13.56
N GLU A 151 -13.06 -27.23 -13.79
CA GLU A 151 -14.28 -27.11 -14.58
C GLU A 151 -15.49 -27.18 -13.65
N GLU A 152 -16.35 -26.17 -13.73
CA GLU A 152 -17.59 -26.09 -12.95
C GLU A 152 -18.76 -25.72 -13.88
N VAL A 153 -19.92 -26.32 -13.66
CA VAL A 153 -21.15 -26.04 -14.43
C VAL A 153 -22.11 -25.25 -13.56
N ALA A 154 -22.35 -24.01 -13.93
CA ALA A 154 -23.23 -23.07 -13.23
C ALA A 154 -24.15 -22.37 -14.22
N ASP A 155 -25.23 -21.81 -13.69
CA ASP A 155 -26.19 -21.06 -14.49
C ASP A 155 -25.72 -19.60 -14.69
N ALA A 156 -24.86 -19.11 -13.78
CA ALA A 156 -24.17 -17.82 -13.91
C ALA A 156 -22.73 -17.87 -13.37
N CYS A 157 -21.84 -17.09 -13.99
CA CYS A 157 -20.47 -16.85 -13.54
C CYS A 157 -20.26 -15.36 -13.26
N VAL A 158 -19.91 -15.01 -12.03
CA VAL A 158 -19.62 -13.65 -11.59
C VAL A 158 -18.11 -13.50 -11.43
N VAL A 159 -17.52 -12.59 -12.22
CA VAL A 159 -16.08 -12.30 -12.16
C VAL A 159 -15.83 -11.09 -11.24
N GLY A 160 -15.18 -11.35 -10.11
CA GLY A 160 -14.88 -10.40 -9.06
C GLY A 160 -15.92 -10.41 -7.95
N SER A 161 -15.47 -10.61 -6.71
CA SER A 161 -16.32 -10.67 -5.50
C SER A 161 -16.47 -9.31 -4.80
N GLY A 162 -16.20 -8.22 -5.53
CA GLY A 162 -16.26 -6.84 -5.02
C GLY A 162 -17.67 -6.35 -4.69
N ALA A 163 -17.80 -5.06 -4.37
CA ALA A 163 -19.06 -4.42 -3.97
C ALA A 163 -20.26 -4.73 -4.88
N GLY A 164 -20.06 -4.74 -6.21
CA GLY A 164 -21.11 -5.07 -7.16
C GLY A 164 -21.27 -6.57 -7.38
N GLY A 165 -20.16 -7.29 -7.56
CA GLY A 165 -20.19 -8.72 -7.88
C GLY A 165 -20.76 -9.59 -6.77
N ALA A 166 -20.41 -9.32 -5.50
CA ALA A 166 -20.98 -10.04 -4.37
C ALA A 166 -22.51 -9.86 -4.26
N VAL A 167 -23.02 -8.65 -4.52
CA VAL A 167 -24.47 -8.38 -4.52
C VAL A 167 -25.16 -9.08 -5.68
N ALA A 168 -24.60 -9.02 -6.89
CA ALA A 168 -25.15 -9.72 -8.04
C ALA A 168 -25.20 -11.24 -7.82
N ALA A 169 -24.11 -11.82 -7.28
CA ALA A 169 -24.05 -13.24 -6.96
C ALA A 169 -25.11 -13.64 -5.91
N TYR A 170 -25.31 -12.81 -4.89
CA TYR A 170 -26.34 -13.01 -3.87
C TYR A 170 -27.75 -13.04 -4.48
N GLU A 171 -28.12 -12.03 -5.26
CA GLU A 171 -29.45 -11.94 -5.87
C GLU A 171 -29.72 -13.11 -6.83
N LEU A 172 -28.74 -13.50 -7.65
CA LEU A 172 -28.86 -14.64 -8.56
C LEU A 172 -29.03 -15.97 -7.79
N ALA A 173 -28.27 -16.17 -6.70
CA ALA A 173 -28.40 -17.35 -5.86
C ALA A 173 -29.75 -17.40 -5.13
N CYS A 174 -30.23 -16.26 -4.63
CA CYS A 174 -31.57 -16.14 -4.04
C CYS A 174 -32.70 -16.42 -5.04
N ALA A 175 -32.47 -16.16 -6.34
CA ALA A 175 -33.38 -16.55 -7.41
C ALA A 175 -33.31 -18.06 -7.77
N GLY A 176 -32.49 -18.84 -7.07
CA GLY A 176 -32.37 -20.30 -7.25
C GLY A 176 -31.36 -20.73 -8.30
N LEU A 177 -30.54 -19.82 -8.83
CA LEU A 177 -29.50 -20.16 -9.80
C LEU A 177 -28.25 -20.71 -9.11
N ARG A 178 -27.57 -21.64 -9.76
CA ARG A 178 -26.21 -22.06 -9.38
C ARG A 178 -25.24 -20.99 -9.88
N VAL A 179 -24.52 -20.38 -8.96
CA VAL A 179 -23.61 -19.26 -9.26
C VAL A 179 -22.18 -19.62 -8.89
N VAL A 180 -21.25 -19.43 -9.81
CA VAL A 180 -19.81 -19.47 -9.54
C VAL A 180 -19.29 -18.04 -9.43
N VAL A 181 -18.44 -17.78 -8.42
CA VAL A 181 -17.76 -16.49 -8.24
C VAL A 181 -16.27 -16.71 -8.40
N LEU A 182 -15.65 -15.97 -9.32
CA LEU A 182 -14.20 -16.00 -9.54
C LEU A 182 -13.55 -14.74 -8.95
N GLU A 183 -12.55 -14.92 -8.09
CA GLU A 183 -11.83 -13.82 -7.43
C GLU A 183 -10.31 -14.02 -7.56
N GLU A 184 -9.56 -12.96 -7.86
CA GLU A 184 -8.10 -13.06 -8.00
C GLU A 184 -7.37 -13.02 -6.64
N GLY A 185 -8.04 -12.52 -5.60
CA GLY A 185 -7.52 -12.36 -4.25
C GLY A 185 -7.84 -13.52 -3.31
N ALA A 186 -7.09 -13.57 -2.20
CA ALA A 186 -7.32 -14.57 -1.16
C ALA A 186 -8.57 -14.26 -0.32
N TYR A 187 -9.13 -15.29 0.31
CA TYR A 187 -10.17 -15.14 1.31
C TYR A 187 -9.56 -14.88 2.69
N PHE A 188 -9.84 -13.72 3.26
CA PHE A 188 -9.39 -13.34 4.60
C PHE A 188 -10.57 -13.29 5.57
N THR A 189 -10.31 -13.77 6.79
CA THR A 189 -11.25 -13.71 7.91
C THR A 189 -10.82 -12.63 8.89
N GLN A 190 -11.66 -12.29 9.86
CA GLN A 190 -11.31 -11.31 10.91
C GLN A 190 -9.99 -11.66 11.64
N ALA A 191 -9.67 -12.95 11.79
CA ALA A 191 -8.41 -13.39 12.41
C ALA A 191 -7.17 -12.99 11.59
N ASP A 192 -7.32 -12.70 10.29
CA ASP A 192 -6.23 -12.31 9.40
C ASP A 192 -5.87 -10.82 9.48
N PHE A 193 -6.71 -9.99 10.12
CA PHE A 193 -6.54 -8.53 10.26
C PHE A 193 -5.62 -8.15 11.43
N THR A 194 -4.65 -9.00 11.73
CA THR A 194 -3.64 -8.77 12.77
C THR A 194 -2.30 -8.36 12.16
N GLY A 195 -1.34 -8.01 13.02
CA GLY A 195 0.02 -7.67 12.61
C GLY A 195 0.19 -6.21 12.17
N PRO A 196 1.40 -5.79 11.78
CA PRO A 196 1.70 -4.40 11.45
C PRO A 196 0.87 -3.86 10.27
N PRO A 197 0.45 -2.58 10.29
CA PRO A 197 -0.35 -1.99 9.21
C PRO A 197 0.24 -2.17 7.81
N MET A 198 1.56 -2.06 7.67
CA MET A 198 2.22 -2.17 6.37
C MET A 198 2.14 -3.59 5.79
N GLU A 199 2.26 -4.61 6.62
CA GLU A 199 2.14 -6.00 6.19
C GLU A 199 0.72 -6.30 5.74
N ARG A 200 -0.29 -5.70 6.40
CA ARG A 200 -1.68 -5.77 5.96
C ARG A 200 -1.88 -5.10 4.59
N VAL A 201 -1.25 -3.95 4.36
CA VAL A 201 -1.30 -3.30 3.03
C VAL A 201 -0.70 -4.20 1.95
N GLN A 202 0.43 -4.85 2.22
CA GLN A 202 1.06 -5.79 1.28
C GLN A 202 0.18 -7.00 0.96
N ARG A 203 -0.57 -7.51 1.96
CA ARG A 203 -1.46 -8.67 1.80
C ARG A 203 -2.78 -8.32 1.11
N PHE A 204 -3.39 -7.20 1.45
CA PHE A 204 -4.78 -6.90 1.06
C PHE A 204 -4.91 -6.04 -0.19
N TYR A 205 -3.88 -5.25 -0.53
CA TYR A 205 -3.94 -4.37 -1.69
C TYR A 205 -3.24 -4.98 -2.89
N ARG A 206 -3.80 -4.78 -4.07
CA ARG A 206 -3.15 -5.10 -5.35
C ARG A 206 -1.78 -4.40 -5.40
N ASN A 207 -0.76 -5.16 -5.81
CA ASN A 207 0.63 -4.71 -5.87
C ASN A 207 1.16 -4.12 -4.55
N GLY A 208 0.64 -4.58 -3.40
CA GLY A 208 0.98 -4.05 -2.09
C GLY A 208 0.71 -2.55 -1.93
N GLY A 209 -0.32 -2.04 -2.61
CA GLY A 209 -0.71 -0.63 -2.56
C GLY A 209 0.06 0.28 -3.52
N ALA A 210 0.96 -0.27 -4.35
CA ALA A 210 1.77 0.50 -5.30
C ALA A 210 1.05 0.84 -6.62
N THR A 211 -0.26 0.60 -6.73
CA THR A 211 -1.02 0.92 -7.94
C THR A 211 -1.23 2.44 -8.07
N VAL A 212 -0.88 3.00 -9.23
CA VAL A 212 -0.92 4.43 -9.52
C VAL A 212 -1.53 4.68 -10.89
N ALA A 213 -2.43 5.66 -10.98
CA ALA A 213 -2.86 6.23 -12.25
C ALA A 213 -1.81 7.24 -12.74
N LEU A 214 -1.28 6.98 -13.94
CA LEU A 214 -0.29 7.86 -14.57
C LEU A 214 -0.96 9.14 -15.04
N GLY A 215 -0.43 10.29 -14.62
CA GLY A 215 -0.99 11.60 -14.90
C GLY A 215 -0.13 12.72 -14.32
N ARG A 216 -0.61 13.96 -14.43
CA ARG A 216 -0.01 15.15 -13.80
C ARG A 216 -1.06 15.85 -12.92
N PRO A 217 -1.13 15.55 -11.61
CA PRO A 217 -0.24 14.68 -10.82
C PRO A 217 -0.53 13.19 -11.04
N THR A 218 0.43 12.35 -10.65
CA THR A 218 0.19 10.91 -10.46
C THR A 218 -0.73 10.71 -9.26
N ILE A 219 -1.72 9.83 -9.37
CA ILE A 219 -2.73 9.61 -8.33
C ILE A 219 -2.65 8.16 -7.84
N PRO A 220 -2.43 7.91 -6.54
CA PRO A 220 -2.52 6.57 -5.96
C PRO A 220 -3.92 6.00 -6.15
N VAL A 221 -4.02 4.73 -6.57
CA VAL A 221 -5.30 4.03 -6.75
C VAL A 221 -5.31 2.80 -5.83
N PRO A 222 -5.81 2.93 -4.59
CA PRO A 222 -5.90 1.80 -3.68
C PRO A 222 -6.95 0.80 -4.19
N LEU A 223 -6.51 -0.42 -4.51
CA LEU A 223 -7.37 -1.50 -4.98
C LEU A 223 -7.21 -2.71 -4.06
N GLY A 224 -8.31 -3.20 -3.49
CA GLY A 224 -8.30 -4.45 -2.73
C GLY A 224 -8.13 -5.66 -3.65
N LYS A 225 -7.37 -6.65 -3.20
CA LYS A 225 -7.15 -7.93 -3.88
C LYS A 225 -7.49 -9.07 -2.91
N CYS A 226 -8.78 -9.21 -2.60
CA CYS A 226 -9.31 -10.15 -1.63
C CYS A 226 -10.73 -10.55 -2.02
N VAL A 227 -11.26 -11.62 -1.43
CA VAL A 227 -12.71 -11.85 -1.43
C VAL A 227 -13.41 -10.66 -0.75
N GLY A 228 -14.30 -9.97 -1.49
CA GLY A 228 -14.88 -8.67 -1.12
C GLY A 228 -14.26 -7.47 -1.88
N GLY A 229 -13.10 -7.66 -2.52
CA GLY A 229 -12.40 -6.63 -3.28
C GLY A 229 -12.06 -5.39 -2.43
N THR A 230 -12.23 -4.20 -3.00
CA THR A 230 -11.91 -2.93 -2.32
C THR A 230 -12.78 -2.63 -1.10
N THR A 231 -13.90 -3.35 -0.90
CA THR A 231 -14.71 -3.15 0.32
C THR A 231 -13.95 -3.55 1.59
N VAL A 232 -13.04 -4.51 1.47
CA VAL A 232 -12.19 -5.01 2.57
C VAL A 232 -11.24 -3.95 3.13
N VAL A 233 -10.85 -2.97 2.30
CA VAL A 233 -9.81 -1.99 2.61
C VAL A 233 -10.34 -0.55 2.65
N ASN A 234 -11.66 -0.36 2.58
CA ASN A 234 -12.30 0.96 2.61
C ASN A 234 -12.48 1.45 4.07
N SER A 235 -12.53 2.77 4.23
CA SER A 235 -12.98 3.51 5.43
C SER A 235 -14.39 3.20 5.95
N GLY A 236 -15.23 2.50 5.18
CA GLY A 236 -16.63 2.23 5.55
C GLY A 236 -17.59 3.42 5.36
N THR A 237 -17.15 4.48 4.68
CA THR A 237 -17.99 5.66 4.42
C THR A 237 -19.06 5.34 3.36
N CYS A 238 -20.34 5.43 3.73
CA CYS A 238 -21.47 5.06 2.87
C CYS A 238 -22.51 6.19 2.79
N PHE A 239 -22.40 7.05 1.77
CA PHE A 239 -23.42 8.04 1.46
C PHE A 239 -24.39 7.52 0.40
N ARG A 240 -25.68 7.87 0.53
CA ARG A 240 -26.66 7.60 -0.52
C ARG A 240 -26.41 8.51 -1.72
N THR A 241 -26.54 7.95 -2.93
CA THR A 241 -26.51 8.73 -4.17
C THR A 241 -27.62 9.78 -4.14
N PRO A 242 -27.32 11.08 -4.40
CA PRO A 242 -28.34 12.13 -4.41
C PRO A 242 -29.42 11.87 -5.47
N ALA A 243 -30.70 12.13 -5.12
CA ALA A 243 -31.84 11.87 -6.01
C ALA A 243 -31.72 12.55 -7.38
N ARG A 244 -31.15 13.75 -7.44
CA ARG A 244 -30.90 14.47 -8.72
C ARG A 244 -30.00 13.70 -9.68
N VAL A 245 -29.02 12.94 -9.17
CA VAL A 245 -28.10 12.14 -10.00
C VAL A 245 -28.83 10.94 -10.58
N LEU A 246 -29.62 10.25 -9.76
CA LEU A 246 -30.44 9.12 -10.20
C LEU A 246 -31.49 9.56 -11.23
N GLY A 247 -32.11 10.74 -11.03
CA GLY A 247 -33.05 11.32 -11.98
C GLY A 247 -32.42 11.60 -13.34
N ALA A 248 -31.20 12.16 -13.37
CA ALA A 248 -30.48 12.40 -14.61
C ALA A 248 -30.17 11.10 -15.38
N TRP A 249 -29.70 10.06 -14.68
CA TRP A 249 -29.42 8.76 -15.31
C TRP A 249 -30.66 8.11 -15.94
N ALA A 250 -31.83 8.26 -15.31
CA ALA A 250 -33.09 7.71 -15.83
C ALA A 250 -33.67 8.49 -17.01
N SER A 251 -33.25 9.75 -17.22
CA SER A 251 -33.76 10.60 -18.31
C SER A 251 -32.83 10.66 -19.53
N GLU A 252 -31.52 10.46 -19.35
CA GLU A 252 -30.51 10.60 -20.40
C GLU A 252 -30.08 9.27 -21.03
N HIS A 253 -30.45 8.14 -20.41
CA HIS A 253 -30.15 6.77 -20.85
C HIS A 253 -31.38 5.87 -20.68
#